data_AF-A0A059LDJ4-F1
#
_entry.id   AF-A0A059LDJ4-F1
#
_cell.length_a   1.000
_cell.length_b   1.000
_cell.length_c   1.000
_cell.angle_alpha   90.00
_cell.angle_beta   90.00
_cell.angle_gamma   90.00
#
_symmetry.space_group_name_H-M   'P 1'
#
loop_
_entity.id
_entity.type
_entity.pdbx_description
1 polymer ?
#
loop_
_entity_poly.entity_id
_entity_poly.type
_entity_poly.pdbx_seq_one_letter_code
_entity_poly.pdbx_strand_id
1 'polypeptide(L)'
;MAVDAAGLAAAAVPHEDDVIIPPVASADDMSNDPETWDVIVVGAGIAGCAFAHAQSRAGRRVLLLERDLRQPDRIVGELLQPGGVLELERLGLGACLEGMDAQRVHGYCLVSEREETALLAYPCDPHASPERSLYD
;
A
#
# COMPACT_ATOMS: atom_id res chain seq x y z
N MET A 1 32.96 -41.35 -19.28
CA MET A 1 32.27 -42.41 -18.51
C MET A 1 31.06 -41.78 -17.86
N ALA A 2 29.88 -42.28 -18.24
CA ALA A 2 28.61 -42.00 -17.60
C ALA A 2 28.55 -42.71 -16.23
N VAL A 3 27.78 -42.13 -15.31
CA VAL A 3 26.73 -42.74 -14.44
C VAL A 3 26.24 -41.58 -13.56
N ASP A 4 25.05 -41.03 -13.78
CA ASP A 4 23.71 -41.56 -13.48
C ASP A 4 23.51 -41.86 -11.98
N ALA A 5 22.55 -41.16 -11.38
CA ALA A 5 21.39 -41.76 -10.71
C ALA A 5 20.69 -40.69 -9.86
N ALA A 6 19.37 -40.62 -10.03
CA ALA A 6 18.38 -40.47 -8.98
C ALA A 6 18.55 -39.28 -8.00
N GLY A 7 17.58 -38.37 -7.92
CA GLY A 7 16.26 -38.77 -7.42
C GLY A 7 16.23 -38.69 -5.90
N LEU A 8 15.74 -37.54 -5.43
CA LEU A 8 14.89 -37.36 -4.26
C LEU A 8 15.44 -37.81 -2.89
N ALA A 9 15.85 -36.82 -2.10
CA ALA A 9 15.54 -36.79 -0.68
C ALA A 9 15.02 -35.39 -0.35
N ALA A 10 13.72 -35.29 -0.07
CA ALA A 10 13.16 -34.12 0.57
C ALA A 10 13.85 -33.96 1.93
N ALA A 11 14.63 -32.90 2.09
CA ALA A 11 15.31 -32.60 3.35
C ALA A 11 14.77 -31.28 3.91
N ALA A 12 13.98 -31.45 4.96
CA ALA A 12 13.61 -30.53 6.04
C ALA A 12 13.48 -29.02 5.74
N VAL A 13 12.27 -28.50 5.96
CA VAL A 13 12.00 -27.08 6.13
C VAL A 13 12.84 -26.55 7.31
N PRO A 14 13.72 -25.56 7.13
CA PRO A 14 14.52 -25.02 8.22
C PRO A 14 13.64 -24.30 9.25
N HIS A 15 14.04 -24.45 10.51
CA HIS A 15 13.41 -23.87 11.70
C HIS A 15 13.43 -22.32 11.70
N GLU A 16 12.45 -21.76 12.41
CA GLU A 16 11.97 -20.37 12.44
C GLU A 16 12.97 -19.25 12.87
N ASP A 17 14.28 -19.45 12.83
CA ASP A 17 15.26 -18.50 13.40
C ASP A 17 15.97 -17.57 12.38
N ASP A 18 15.66 -17.67 11.08
CA ASP A 18 16.45 -16.96 10.04
C ASP A 18 15.88 -15.62 9.55
N VAL A 19 14.86 -15.06 10.20
CA VAL A 19 14.41 -13.68 9.88
C VAL A 19 15.12 -12.68 10.79
N ILE A 20 16.37 -12.35 10.45
CA ILE A 20 17.08 -11.23 11.09
C ILE A 20 16.47 -9.91 10.60
N ILE A 21 15.42 -9.45 11.29
CA ILE A 21 14.90 -8.09 11.12
C ILE A 21 15.77 -7.18 11.99
N PRO A 22 16.45 -6.16 11.43
CA PRO A 22 17.20 -5.20 12.25
C PRO A 22 16.22 -4.47 13.19
N PRO A 23 16.59 -4.25 14.46
CA PRO A 23 15.73 -3.56 15.41
C PRO A 23 15.55 -2.11 14.96
N VAL A 24 14.32 -1.74 14.60
CA VAL A 24 13.89 -0.35 14.48
C VAL A 24 13.05 -0.05 15.72
N ALA A 25 13.31 1.09 16.35
CA ALA A 25 12.67 1.46 17.60
C ALA A 25 11.14 1.44 17.43
N SER A 26 10.49 0.52 18.15
CA SER A 26 9.05 0.49 18.27
C SER A 26 8.60 1.70 19.11
N ALA A 27 7.31 2.03 19.07
CA ALA A 27 6.74 2.62 20.27
C ALA A 27 6.89 1.55 21.37
N ASP A 28 7.93 1.67 22.22
CA ASP A 28 8.27 0.65 23.22
C ASP A 28 7.30 0.67 24.43
N ASP A 29 6.39 1.66 24.48
CA ASP A 29 5.36 1.74 25.52
C ASP A 29 4.20 0.80 25.22
N MET A 30 4.37 -0.45 25.64
CA MET A 30 3.35 -1.50 25.58
C MET A 30 2.38 -1.47 26.78
N SER A 31 2.44 -0.46 27.65
CA SER A 31 1.66 -0.46 28.90
C SER A 31 0.14 -0.44 28.70
N ASN A 32 -0.32 0.03 27.53
CA ASN A 32 -1.72 0.05 27.12
C ASN A 32 -2.05 -0.99 26.04
N ASP A 33 -1.11 -1.87 25.68
CA ASP A 33 -1.39 -2.90 24.69
C ASP A 33 -2.39 -3.93 25.26
N PRO A 34 -3.36 -4.37 24.46
CA PRO A 34 -4.23 -5.45 24.87
C PRO A 34 -3.45 -6.76 24.97
N GLU A 35 -3.84 -7.64 25.89
CA GLU A 35 -3.25 -8.99 25.99
C GLU A 35 -3.44 -9.83 24.71
N THR A 36 -4.44 -9.48 23.88
CA THR A 36 -4.77 -10.18 22.64
C THR A 36 -5.10 -9.22 21.51
N TRP A 37 -4.62 -9.55 20.30
CA TRP A 37 -4.93 -8.84 19.07
C TRP A 37 -5.89 -9.67 18.21
N ASP A 38 -6.83 -9.00 17.54
CA ASP A 38 -7.78 -9.67 16.64
C ASP A 38 -7.18 -9.81 15.23
N VAL A 39 -6.29 -8.89 14.86
CA VAL A 39 -5.59 -8.87 13.57
C VAL A 39 -4.16 -8.39 13.77
N ILE A 40 -3.21 -9.11 13.17
CA ILE A 40 -1.82 -8.66 13.03
C ILE A 40 -1.56 -8.39 11.55
N VAL A 41 -1.11 -7.17 11.23
CA VAL A 41 -0.76 -6.75 9.88
C VAL A 41 0.75 -6.57 9.82
N VAL A 42 1.39 -7.31 8.91
CA VAL A 42 2.85 -7.23 8.70
C VAL A 42 3.13 -6.43 7.43
N GLY A 43 3.76 -5.28 7.59
CA GLY A 43 4.07 -4.28 6.58
C GLY A 43 3.14 -3.05 6.66
N ALA A 44 3.68 -1.88 7.00
CA ALA A 44 2.98 -0.58 6.99
C ALA A 44 3.15 0.18 5.67
N GLY A 45 3.07 -0.55 4.55
CA GLY A 45 2.90 0.05 3.23
C GLY A 45 1.46 0.52 2.99
N ILE A 46 1.17 0.98 1.76
CA ILE A 46 -0.15 1.49 1.36
C ILE A 46 -1.30 0.53 1.74
N ALA A 47 -1.18 -0.74 1.35
CA ALA A 47 -2.21 -1.75 1.63
C ALA A 47 -2.34 -2.06 3.13
N GLY A 48 -1.22 -2.18 3.84
CA GLY A 48 -1.21 -2.52 5.26
C GLY A 48 -1.82 -1.43 6.13
N CYS A 49 -1.44 -0.17 5.90
CA CYS A 49 -2.01 0.98 6.60
C CYS A 49 -3.51 1.14 6.31
N ALA A 50 -3.92 1.06 5.03
CA ALA A 50 -5.33 1.18 4.66
C ALA A 50 -6.18 0.06 5.31
N PHE A 51 -5.69 -1.18 5.28
CA PHE A 51 -6.37 -2.31 5.89
C PHE A 51 -6.42 -2.19 7.43
N ALA A 52 -5.29 -1.88 8.07
CA ALA A 52 -5.23 -1.71 9.52
C ALA A 52 -6.18 -0.61 9.99
N HIS A 53 -6.24 0.52 9.28
CA HIS A 53 -7.18 1.61 9.55
C HIS A 53 -8.64 1.15 9.44
N ALA A 54 -9.01 0.50 8.33
CA ALA A 54 -10.37 0.01 8.10
C ALA A 54 -10.80 -0.99 9.18
N GLN A 55 -9.92 -1.91 9.56
CA GLN A 55 -10.19 -2.92 10.59
C GLN A 55 -10.30 -2.31 11.99
N SER A 56 -9.43 -1.34 12.32
CA SER A 56 -9.49 -0.61 13.59
C SER A 56 -10.78 0.22 13.71
N ARG A 57 -11.19 0.87 12.60
CA ARG A 57 -12.47 1.59 12.48
C ARG A 57 -13.70 0.71 12.64
N ALA A 58 -13.58 -0.59 12.35
CA ALA A 58 -14.59 -1.60 12.60
C ALA A 58 -14.56 -2.16 14.05
N GLY A 59 -13.72 -1.62 14.94
CA GLY A 59 -13.66 -1.98 16.35
C GLY A 59 -12.75 -3.17 16.68
N ARG A 60 -11.89 -3.59 15.75
CA ARG A 60 -10.91 -4.67 16.00
C ARG A 60 -9.65 -4.11 16.64
N ARG A 61 -9.03 -4.88 17.52
CA ARG A 61 -7.68 -4.61 18.04
C ARG A 61 -6.68 -5.04 16.99
N VAL A 62 -5.99 -4.07 16.38
CA VAL A 62 -5.06 -4.31 15.27
C VAL A 62 -3.64 -3.97 15.69
N LEU A 63 -2.73 -4.92 15.54
CA LEU A 63 -1.28 -4.67 15.62
C LEU A 63 -0.74 -4.50 14.21
N LEU A 64 -0.12 -3.35 13.93
CA LEU A 64 0.57 -3.08 12.66
C LEU A 64 2.08 -3.08 12.89
N LEU A 65 2.77 -3.98 12.19
CA LEU A 65 4.22 -4.13 12.28
C LEU A 65 4.85 -3.63 10.99
N GLU A 66 5.93 -2.87 11.09
CA GLU A 66 6.73 -2.45 9.95
C GLU A 66 8.20 -2.49 10.34
N ARG A 67 9.04 -2.88 9.38
CA ARG A 67 10.48 -2.91 9.59
C ARG A 67 11.02 -1.50 9.80
N ASP A 68 10.56 -0.50 9.05
CA ASP A 68 11.03 0.88 9.15
C ASP A 68 9.90 1.90 8.97
N LEU A 69 9.58 2.62 10.04
CA LEU A 69 8.51 3.64 10.07
C LEU A 69 8.94 5.01 9.53
N ARG A 70 10.20 5.19 9.14
CA ARG A 70 10.66 6.43 8.50
C ARG A 70 10.04 6.56 7.11
N GLN A 71 10.00 7.79 6.60
CA GLN A 71 9.55 8.04 5.23
C GLN A 71 10.41 7.24 4.24
N PRO A 72 9.80 6.37 3.42
CA PRO A 72 10.55 5.55 2.47
C PRO A 72 11.06 6.40 1.31
N ASP A 73 12.33 6.19 0.93
CA ASP A 73 12.93 6.76 -0.29
C ASP A 73 12.86 5.72 -1.42
N ARG A 74 11.82 5.79 -2.25
CA ARG A 74 11.59 4.88 -3.39
C ARG A 74 10.67 5.50 -4.44
N ILE A 75 10.86 5.11 -5.70
CA ILE A 75 10.11 5.62 -6.87
C ILE A 75 8.75 4.93 -7.13
N VAL A 76 8.30 4.07 -6.22
CA VAL A 76 7.14 3.19 -6.45
C VAL A 76 5.90 3.74 -5.77
N GLY A 77 4.79 3.80 -6.52
CA GLY A 77 3.48 4.19 -6.00
C GLY A 77 3.20 5.70 -6.07
N GLU A 78 3.82 6.41 -7.00
CA GLU A 78 3.72 7.87 -7.12
C GLU A 78 2.43 8.34 -7.81
N LEU A 79 1.74 7.46 -8.56
CA LEU A 79 0.48 7.77 -9.22
C LEU A 79 -0.69 7.02 -8.59
N LEU A 80 -1.57 7.75 -7.91
CA LEU A 80 -2.82 7.21 -7.40
C LEU A 80 -3.93 7.39 -8.45
N GLN A 81 -4.51 6.28 -8.89
CA GLN A 81 -5.61 6.27 -9.84
C GLN A 81 -6.88 6.93 -9.26
N PRO A 82 -7.79 7.47 -10.09
CA PRO A 82 -9.03 8.09 -9.60
C PRO A 82 -9.86 7.18 -8.69
N GLY A 83 -9.93 5.87 -8.99
CA GLY A 83 -10.60 4.89 -8.13
C GLY A 83 -9.92 4.75 -6.75
N GLY A 84 -8.59 4.84 -6.69
CA GLY A 84 -7.86 4.82 -5.42
C GLY A 84 -8.08 6.07 -4.58
N VAL A 85 -8.19 7.25 -5.22
CA VAL A 85 -8.57 8.50 -4.55
C VAL A 85 -9.96 8.36 -3.92
N LEU A 86 -10.93 7.87 -4.69
CA LEU A 86 -12.30 7.65 -4.20
C LEU A 86 -12.36 6.67 -3.02
N GLU A 87 -11.58 5.59 -3.05
CA GLU A 87 -11.53 4.66 -1.93
C GLU A 87 -10.87 5.26 -0.68
N LEU A 88 -9.83 6.10 -0.83
CA LEU A 88 -9.27 6.83 0.31
C LEU A 88 -10.30 7.77 0.95
N GLU A 89 -11.09 8.48 0.15
CA GLU A 89 -12.18 9.32 0.66
C GLU A 89 -13.23 8.48 1.42
N ARG A 90 -13.65 7.33 0.85
CA ARG A 90 -14.60 6.41 1.51
C ARG A 90 -14.08 5.86 2.82
N LEU A 91 -12.76 5.64 2.94
CA LEU A 91 -12.09 5.23 4.17
C LEU A 91 -11.90 6.37 5.19
N GLY A 92 -12.24 7.61 4.83
CA GLY A 92 -12.01 8.79 5.66
C GLY A 92 -10.54 9.21 5.71
N LEU A 93 -9.73 8.80 4.73
CA LEU A 93 -8.30 9.08 4.60
C LEU A 93 -7.99 10.09 3.49
N GLY A 94 -8.98 10.83 3.00
CA GLY A 94 -8.79 11.81 1.91
C GLY A 94 -7.75 12.89 2.23
N ALA A 95 -7.66 13.33 3.49
CA ALA A 95 -6.67 14.30 3.95
C ALA A 95 -5.21 13.81 3.78
N CYS A 96 -4.98 12.50 3.62
CA CYS A 96 -3.65 11.97 3.32
C CYS A 96 -3.13 12.39 1.94
N LEU A 97 -3.95 12.98 1.07
CA LEU A 97 -3.52 13.49 -0.25
C LEU A 97 -3.10 14.97 -0.21
N GLU A 98 -3.24 15.63 0.93
CA GLU A 98 -2.94 17.06 1.10
C GLU A 98 -1.51 17.29 1.62
N GLY A 99 -0.96 18.49 1.41
CA GLY A 99 0.32 18.91 2.00
C GLY A 99 1.58 18.26 1.41
N MET A 100 1.47 17.55 0.28
CA MET A 100 2.58 16.81 -0.34
C MET A 100 2.95 17.26 -1.75
N ASP A 101 2.48 18.44 -2.18
CA ASP A 101 2.66 18.96 -3.56
C ASP A 101 2.20 17.96 -4.64
N ALA A 102 1.12 17.21 -4.33
CA ALA A 102 0.55 16.24 -5.24
C ALA A 102 0.03 16.95 -6.51
N GLN A 103 0.40 16.42 -7.66
CA GLN A 103 -0.07 16.92 -8.94
C GLN A 103 -1.37 16.21 -9.33
N ARG A 104 -2.39 16.98 -9.73
CA ARG A 104 -3.61 16.39 -10.28
C ARG A 104 -3.33 15.82 -11.67
N VAL A 105 -3.85 14.62 -11.93
CA VAL A 105 -3.69 13.93 -13.22
C VAL A 105 -5.06 13.72 -13.83
N HIS A 106 -5.31 14.35 -14.98
CA HIS A 106 -6.61 14.31 -15.67
C HIS A 106 -6.73 13.18 -16.70
N GLY A 107 -5.66 12.40 -16.88
CA GLY A 107 -5.61 11.32 -17.86
C GLY A 107 -4.18 11.07 -18.33
N TYR A 108 -4.06 10.45 -19.50
CA TYR A 108 -2.80 10.11 -20.15
C TYR A 108 -2.68 10.75 -21.53
N CYS A 109 -1.45 11.06 -21.91
CA CYS A 109 -1.08 11.37 -23.29
C CYS A 109 -0.31 10.17 -23.83
N LEU A 110 -0.84 9.50 -24.84
CA LEU A 110 -0.15 8.44 -25.56
C LEU A 110 0.50 9.04 -26.80
N VAL A 111 1.80 8.85 -26.95
CA VAL A 111 2.56 9.28 -28.13
C VAL A 111 3.13 8.03 -28.79
N SER A 112 2.86 7.85 -30.09
CA SER A 112 3.40 6.74 -30.87
C SER A 112 4.80 7.07 -31.43
N GLU A 113 5.52 6.05 -31.91
CA GLU A 113 6.81 6.24 -32.60
C GLU A 113 6.69 7.07 -33.89
N ARG A 114 5.47 7.23 -34.42
CA ARG A 114 5.16 8.06 -35.59
C ARG A 114 4.80 9.49 -35.21
N GLU A 115 5.04 9.89 -33.96
CA GLU A 115 4.66 11.18 -33.37
C GLU A 115 3.14 11.42 -33.37
N GLU A 116 2.33 10.37 -33.53
CA GLU A 116 0.88 10.48 -33.40
C GLU A 116 0.50 10.53 -31.93
N THR A 117 -0.38 11.46 -31.56
CA THR A 117 -0.79 11.66 -30.17
C THR A 117 -2.25 11.28 -29.97
N ALA A 118 -2.54 10.53 -28.91
CA ALA A 118 -3.89 10.26 -28.43
C ALA A 118 -4.03 10.67 -26.96
N LEU A 119 -5.01 11.51 -26.66
CA LEU A 119 -5.32 11.91 -25.29
C LEU A 119 -6.39 10.98 -24.72
N LEU A 120 -6.08 10.37 -23.57
CA LEU A 120 -6.97 9.50 -22.81
C LEU A 120 -7.36 10.22 -21.52
N ALA A 121 -8.44 10.99 -21.55
CA ALA A 121 -8.97 11.61 -20.35
C ALA A 121 -9.57 10.56 -19.41
N TYR A 122 -9.39 10.74 -18.10
CA TYR A 122 -10.21 10.03 -17.13
C TYR A 122 -11.68 10.45 -17.26
N PRO A 123 -12.64 9.56 -16.96
CA PRO A 123 -14.04 9.91 -17.02
C PRO A 123 -14.37 10.96 -15.95
N CYS A 124 -14.98 12.07 -16.36
CA CYS A 124 -15.69 12.97 -15.43
C CYS A 124 -16.93 12.25 -14.89
N ASP A 125 -17.13 12.29 -13.58
CA ASP A 125 -18.38 11.83 -12.97
C ASP A 125 -19.51 12.82 -13.33
N PRO A 126 -20.53 12.42 -14.11
CA PRO A 126 -21.65 13.31 -14.45
C PRO A 126 -22.58 13.61 -13.26
N HIS A 127 -22.37 12.99 -12.10
CA HIS A 127 -23.15 13.19 -10.88
C HIS A 127 -22.37 13.91 -9.76
N ALA A 128 -21.16 14.35 -10.05
CA ALA A 128 -20.43 15.30 -9.22
C ALA A 128 -21.27 16.58 -9.03
N SER A 129 -21.47 17.01 -7.78
CA SER A 129 -21.96 18.37 -7.51
C SER A 129 -20.95 19.39 -8.07
N PRO A 130 -21.35 20.63 -8.43
CA PRO A 130 -20.41 21.62 -8.97
C PRO A 130 -19.22 21.94 -8.04
N GLU A 131 -19.36 21.70 -6.73
CA GLU A 131 -18.29 21.81 -5.73
C GLU A 131 -17.48 20.51 -5.56
N ARG A 132 -17.93 19.42 -6.19
CA ARG A 132 -17.31 18.09 -6.27
C ARG A 132 -17.03 17.69 -7.72
N SER A 133 -16.88 18.65 -8.65
CA SER A 133 -16.25 18.34 -9.92
C SER A 133 -14.83 17.91 -9.56
N LEU A 134 -14.59 16.61 -9.47
CA LEU A 134 -13.30 16.02 -9.11
C LEU A 134 -12.21 16.32 -10.19
N TYR A 135 -12.45 17.31 -11.06
CA TYR A 135 -11.69 17.60 -12.27
C TYR A 135 -11.69 19.09 -12.66
N ASP A 136 -11.93 20.03 -11.75
CA ASP A 136 -11.55 21.45 -11.94
C ASP A 136 -10.32 21.80 -11.08
#